data_AF-A0A366ZMC9-F1
#
_entry.id   AF-A0A366ZMC9-F1
#
_cell.length_a   1.000
_cell.length_b   1.000
_cell.length_c   1.000
_cell.angle_alpha   90.00
_cell.angle_beta   90.00
_cell.angle_gamma   90.00
#
_symmetry.space_group_name_H-M   'P 1'
#
loop_
_entity.id
_entity.type
_entity.pdbx_description
1 polymer ?
#
loop_
_entity_poly.entity_id
_entity_poly.type
_entity_poly.pdbx_seq_one_letter_code
_entity_poly.pdbx_strand_id
1 'polypeptide(L)' 'MNIDKNQILELLRSQGDEGRAQQAESELPDQVDTDRDAGLLSKFGIDPMELIKQLGGGGIGGKLGGLLG' A
#
# COMPACT_ATOMS: atom_id res chain seq x y z
N MET A 1 -1.22 2.92 -13.38
CA MET A 1 -0.65 1.58 -13.10
C MET A 1 -1.64 0.86 -12.21
N ASN A 2 -1.78 -0.47 -12.31
CA ASN A 2 -2.74 -1.22 -11.49
C ASN A 2 -2.01 -2.02 -10.42
N ILE A 3 -2.44 -1.85 -9.19
CA ILE A 3 -1.87 -2.48 -8.00
C ILE A 3 -2.98 -3.26 -7.33
N ASP A 4 -2.68 -4.50 -6.94
CA ASP A 4 -3.63 -5.31 -6.20
C ASP A 4 -3.91 -4.69 -4.83
N LYS A 5 -5.17 -4.65 -4.45
CA LYS A 5 -5.61 -4.16 -3.14
C LYS A 5 -4.79 -4.75 -2.00
N ASN A 6 -4.52 -6.05 -2.04
CA ASN A 6 -3.78 -6.75 -1.00
C ASN A 6 -2.39 -6.14 -0.74
N GLN A 7 -1.70 -5.66 -1.78
CA GLN A 7 -0.40 -5.01 -1.61
C GLN A 7 -0.52 -3.68 -0.87
N ILE A 8 -1.61 -2.94 -1.12
CA ILE A 8 -1.92 -1.70 -0.42
C ILE A 8 -2.26 -1.98 1.05
N LEU A 9 -3.02 -3.04 1.32
CA LEU A 9 -3.35 -3.46 2.67
C LEU A 9 -2.11 -3.88 3.46
N GLU A 10 -1.22 -4.66 2.85
CA GLU A 10 0.06 -5.05 3.43
C GLU A 10 0.93 -3.84 3.76
N LEU A 11 0.96 -2.84 2.87
CA LEU A 11 1.66 -1.59 3.14
C LEU A 11 1.10 -0.90 4.39
N LEU A 12 -0.21 -0.67 4.44
CA LEU A 12 -0.86 -0.01 5.59
C LEU A 12 -0.60 -0.78 6.89
N ARG A 13 -0.71 -2.12 6.87
CA ARG A 13 -0.39 -2.97 8.02
C ARG A 13 1.08 -2.89 8.41
N SER A 14 2.00 -2.85 7.45
CA SER A 14 3.44 -2.73 7.71
C SER A 14 3.84 -1.41 8.36
N GLN A 15 3.05 -0.36 8.15
CA GLN A 15 3.20 0.95 8.80
C GLN A 15 2.56 0.99 10.20
N GLY A 16 1.90 -0.09 10.63
CA GLY A 16 1.14 -0.15 11.89
C GLY A 16 -0.25 0.48 11.79
N ASP A 17 -0.74 0.78 10.59
CA ASP A 17 -2.00 1.49 10.34
C ASP A 17 -3.14 0.52 10.04
N GLU A 18 -3.38 -0.42 10.96
CA GLU A 18 -4.36 -1.49 10.78
C GLU A 18 -5.80 -0.97 10.58
N GLY A 19 -6.15 0.14 11.23
CA GLY A 19 -7.48 0.74 11.09
C GLY A 19 -7.74 1.22 9.65
N ARG A 20 -6.74 1.87 9.04
CA ARG A 20 -6.83 2.27 7.63
C ARG A 20 -6.80 1.06 6.70
N ALA A 21 -6.03 0.02 7.03
CA ALA A 21 -6.01 -1.21 6.24
C ALA A 21 -7.41 -1.85 6.18
N GLN A 22 -8.10 -2.00 7.32
CA GLN A 22 -9.45 -2.58 7.34
C GLN A 22 -10.46 -1.74 6.55
N GLN A 23 -10.36 -0.41 6.64
CA GLN A 23 -11.23 0.48 5.89
C GLN A 23 -10.96 0.38 4.38
N ALA A 24 -9.68 0.43 4.00
CA ALA A 24 -9.23 0.27 2.63
C ALA A 24 -9.63 -1.09 2.04
N GLU A 25 -9.68 -2.16 2.83
CA GLU A 25 -10.09 -3.49 2.38
C GLU A 25 -11.53 -3.52 1.84
N SER A 26 -12.41 -2.73 2.48
CA SER A 26 -13.84 -2.65 2.13
C SER A 26 -14.13 -1.59 1.06
N GLU A 27 -13.35 -0.51 1.01
CA GLU A 27 -13.57 0.61 0.09
C GLU A 27 -12.78 0.50 -1.21
N LEU A 28 -11.58 -0.10 -1.18
CA LEU A 28 -10.76 -0.24 -2.39
C LEU A 28 -11.31 -1.36 -3.29
N PRO A 29 -11.32 -1.14 -4.62
CA PRO A 29 -11.56 -2.20 -5.58
C PRO A 29 -10.42 -3.22 -5.56
N ASP A 30 -10.65 -4.42 -6.12
CA ASP A 30 -9.64 -5.49 -6.14
C ASP A 30 -8.34 -5.06 -6.85
N GLN A 31 -8.48 -4.29 -7.93
CA GLN A 31 -7.38 -3.59 -8.58
C GLN A 31 -7.55 -2.09 -8.43
N VAL A 32 -6.55 -1.47 -7.82
CA VAL A 32 -6.50 -0.03 -7.63
C VAL A 32 -5.60 0.58 -8.68
N ASP A 33 -6.13 1.55 -9.41
CA ASP A 33 -5.38 2.27 -10.41
C ASP A 33 -4.72 3.50 -9.77
N THR A 34 -3.40 3.53 -9.72
CA THR A 34 -2.65 4.64 -9.11
C THR A 34 -2.92 5.99 -9.77
N ASP A 35 -3.32 6.00 -11.03
CA ASP A 35 -3.56 7.22 -11.81
C ASP A 35 -5.03 7.66 -11.69
N ARG A 36 -5.98 6.72 -11.76
CA ARG A 36 -7.42 7.04 -11.66
C ARG A 36 -7.91 7.14 -10.22
N ASP A 37 -7.42 6.27 -9.34
CA ASP A 37 -7.83 6.16 -7.94
C ASP A 37 -6.88 6.93 -7.00
N ALA A 38 -6.03 7.82 -7.54
CA ALA A 38 -5.11 8.64 -6.77
C ALA A 38 -5.81 9.38 -5.61
N GLY A 39 -7.01 9.91 -5.86
CA GLY A 39 -7.81 10.59 -4.83
C GLY A 39 -8.35 9.62 -3.76
N LEU A 40 -8.64 8.37 -4.12
CA LEU A 40 -9.08 7.34 -3.17
C LEU A 40 -7.92 6.88 -2.30
N LEU A 41 -6.75 6.62 -2.90
CA LEU A 41 -5.50 6.32 -2.19
C LEU A 41 -5.13 7.44 -1.21
N SER A 42 -5.24 8.70 -1.64
CA SER A 42 -4.95 9.86 -0.80
C SER A 42 -5.82 9.94 0.45
N LYS A 43 -7.07 9.45 0.43
CA LYS A 43 -7.93 9.40 1.63
C LYS A 43 -7.36 8.50 2.73
N PHE A 44 -6.67 7.44 2.33
CA PHE A 44 -5.98 6.52 3.23
C PHE A 44 -4.56 6.98 3.57
N GLY A 45 -4.15 8.17 3.12
CA GLY A 45 -2.79 8.68 3.30
C GLY A 45 -1.75 7.98 2.43
N ILE A 46 -2.19 7.27 1.38
CA ILE A 46 -1.31 6.59 0.44
C ILE A 46 -1.04 7.52 -0.73
N ASP A 47 0.24 7.85 -0.93
CA ASP A 47 0.68 8.58 -2.12
C ASP A 47 0.95 7.56 -3.25
N PRO A 48 0.28 7.67 -4.42
CA PRO A 48 0.51 6.78 -5.55
C PRO A 48 1.98 6.74 -5.99
N MET A 49 2.69 7.87 -5.94
CA MET A 49 4.11 7.93 -6.31
C MET A 49 4.98 7.17 -5.32
N GLU A 50 4.66 7.26 -4.03
CA GLU A 50 5.38 6.55 -2.98
C GLU A 50 5.07 5.04 -3.01
N LEU A 51 3.81 4.68 -3.28
CA LEU A 51 3.38 3.30 -3.48
C LEU A 51 4.14 2.65 -4.65
N ILE A 52 4.23 3.34 -5.79
CA ILE A 52 5.01 2.88 -6.95
C ILE A 52 6.50 2.75 -6.61
N LYS A 53 7.09 3.71 -5.88
CA LYS A 53 8.49 3.61 -5.43
C LYS A 53 8.72 2.44 -4.50
N GLN A 54 7.81 2.16 -3.58
CA GLN A 54 7.95 1.06 -2.64
C GLN A 54 7.78 -0.30 -3.34
N LEU A 55 6.84 -0.42 -4.27
CA LEU A 55 6.64 -1.66 -5.03
C LEU A 55 7.71 -1.86 -6.11
N GLY A 56 8.11 -0.80 -6.81
CA GLY A 56 9.11 -0.84 -7.88
C GLY A 56 10.57 -0.77 -7.42
N GLY A 57 10.82 -0.32 -6.18
CA GLY A 57 12.16 -0.06 -5.63
C GLY A 57 12.66 -1.08 -4.61
N GLY A 58 11.92 -2.16 -4.34
CA GLY A 58 12.34 -3.22 -3.39
C GLY A 58 11.83 -3.06 -1.95
N GLY A 59 10.65 -2.48 -1.77
CA GLY A 59 10.02 -2.25 -0.47
C GLY A 59 9.13 -3.39 0.04
N ILE A 60 8.98 -3.45 1.37
CA ILE A 60 8.24 -4.39 2.23
C ILE A 60 8.90 -5.77 2.44
N GLY A 61 9.42 -6.44 1.41
CA GLY A 61 10.08 -7.76 1.59
C GLY A 61 11.49 -7.71 2.20
N GLY A 62 12.22 -6.61 2.05
CA GLY A 62 13.65 -6.53 2.40
C GLY A 62 13.97 -6.07 3.83
N LYS A 63 13.06 -5.38 4.52
CA LYS A 63 13.35 -4.77 5.83
C LYS A 63 12.98 -5.61 7.06
N LEU A 64 12.21 -6.69 6.90
CA LEU A 64 11.93 -7.62 8.00
C LEU A 64 12.98 -8.74 8.16
N GLY A 65 13.88 -8.91 7.19
CA GLY A 65 14.95 -9.92 7.26
C GLY A 65 16.26 -9.47 7.95
N GLY A 66 16.38 -8.21 8.37
CA GLY A 66 17.65 -7.60 8.80
C GLY A 66 17.82 -7.31 10.29
N LEU A 67 16.85 -7.63 11.16
CA LEU A 67 16.89 -7.29 12.59
C LEU A 67 17.24 -8.48 13.52
N LEU A 68 17.82 -9.56 12.98
CA LEU A 68 18.30 -10.72 13.75
C LEU A 68 19.80 -11.03 13.53
N GLY A 69 20.60 -10.05 13.10
CA GLY A 69 22.05 -10.17 12.97
C GLY A 69 22.82 -9.62 14.17
#